data_AF-A0A3D4X997-F1
#
_entry.id   AF-A0A3D4X997-F1
#
_cell.length_a   1.000
_cell.length_b   1.000
_cell.length_c   1.000
_cell.angle_alpha   90.00
_cell.angle_beta   90.00
_cell.angle_gamma   90.00
#
_symmetry.space_group_name_H-M   'P 1'
#
loop_
_entity.id
_entity.type
_entity.pdbx_description
1 polymer ?
#
loop_
_entity_poly.entity_id
_entity_poly.type
_entity_poly.pdbx_seq_one_letter_code
_entity_poly.pdbx_strand_id
1 'polypeptide(L)'
;LYNTLEIIRMTALENQDQKVSEMIEALSAQIHYLIGTVQDMVPLEAELEIIQKYIYLLNCRISCRVSLSIVAGQLGDILVPKLILQPIVE
;
A
#
# COMPACT_ATOMS: atom_id res chain seq x y z
N LEU A 1 -5.85 -4.16 -15.72
CA LEU A 1 -4.74 -3.52 -14.98
C LEU A 1 -4.00 -4.51 -14.09
N TYR A 2 -4.70 -5.21 -13.18
CA TYR A 2 -4.09 -6.20 -12.28
C TYR A 2 -3.29 -7.28 -13.03
N ASN A 3 -3.89 -7.93 -14.03
CA ASN A 3 -3.19 -8.95 -14.84
C ASN A 3 -1.91 -8.42 -15.51
N THR A 4 -1.87 -7.14 -15.89
CA THR A 4 -0.69 -6.52 -16.49
C THR A 4 0.38 -6.25 -15.45
N LEU A 5 0.00 -5.73 -14.27
CA LEU A 5 0.94 -5.55 -13.15
C LEU A 5 1.53 -6.89 -12.70
N GLU A 6 0.71 -7.93 -12.63
CA GLU A 6 1.15 -9.29 -12.34
C GLU A 6 2.19 -9.81 -13.35
N ILE A 7 1.97 -9.61 -14.65
CA ILE A 7 2.96 -9.97 -15.67
C ILE A 7 4.27 -9.23 -15.44
N ILE A 8 4.23 -7.91 -15.19
CA ILE A 8 5.43 -7.11 -14.95
C ILE A 8 6.15 -7.57 -13.66
N ARG A 9 5.40 -7.93 -12.60
CA ARG A 9 5.94 -8.47 -11.35
C ARG A 9 6.68 -9.78 -11.59
N MET A 10 6.07 -10.70 -12.33
CA MET A 10 6.68 -11.99 -12.67
C MET A 10 7.94 -11.81 -13.51
N THR A 11 7.92 -10.90 -14.50
CA THR A 11 9.11 -10.55 -15.29
C THR A 11 10.22 -9.95 -14.42
N ALA A 12 9.90 -9.12 -13.42
CA ALA A 12 10.89 -8.61 -12.48
C ALA A 12 11.52 -9.72 -11.64
N LEU A 13 10.71 -10.66 -11.13
CA LEU A 13 11.19 -11.84 -10.40
C LEU A 13 12.09 -12.74 -11.25
N GLU A 14 11.73 -12.98 -12.52
CA GLU A 14 12.57 -13.74 -13.47
C GLU A 14 13.93 -13.08 -13.70
N ASN A 15 13.98 -11.75 -13.70
CA ASN A 15 15.21 -10.96 -13.81
C ASN A 15 15.93 -10.76 -12.46
N GLN A 16 15.46 -11.41 -11.38
CA GLN A 16 15.99 -11.27 -10.01
C GLN A 16 15.94 -9.83 -9.47
N ASP A 17 15.06 -8.99 -10.01
CA ASP A 17 14.84 -7.62 -9.54
C ASP A 17 13.74 -7.60 -8.46
N GLN A 18 14.16 -8.01 -7.26
CA GLN A 18 13.29 -8.11 -6.10
C GLN A 18 12.67 -6.74 -5.74
N LYS A 19 13.43 -5.65 -5.88
CA LYS A 19 12.97 -4.31 -5.56
C LYS A 19 11.83 -3.89 -6.48
N VAL A 20 11.98 -4.10 -7.79
CA VAL A 20 10.91 -3.79 -8.76
C VAL A 20 9.67 -4.65 -8.51
N SER A 21 9.84 -5.93 -8.22
CA SER A 21 8.73 -6.82 -7.85
C SER A 21 7.94 -6.29 -6.63
N GLU A 22 8.64 -5.91 -5.56
CA GLU A 22 8.03 -5.35 -4.35
C GLU A 22 7.33 -4.01 -4.59
N MET A 23 7.90 -3.15 -5.45
CA MET A 23 7.27 -1.90 -5.86
C MET A 23 5.97 -2.15 -6.63
N ILE A 24 5.94 -3.14 -7.53
CA ILE A 24 4.74 -3.47 -8.30
C ILE A 24 3.66 -4.07 -7.39
N GLU A 25 4.05 -4.89 -6.42
CA GLU A 25 3.14 -5.45 -5.42
C GLU A 25 2.48 -4.35 -4.58
N ALA A 26 3.29 -3.45 -4.01
CA ALA A 26 2.80 -2.33 -3.19
C ALA A 26 1.87 -1.39 -3.99
N LEU A 27 2.17 -1.17 -5.27
CA LEU A 27 1.33 -0.38 -6.18
C LEU A 27 0.02 -1.10 -6.50
N SER A 28 0.08 -2.40 -6.82
CA SER A 28 -1.10 -3.21 -7.16
C SER A 28 -2.09 -3.24 -6.01
N ALA A 29 -1.59 -3.42 -4.78
CA ALA A 29 -2.40 -3.38 -3.57
C ALA A 29 -3.03 -2.01 -3.32
N GLN A 30 -2.31 -0.90 -3.54
CA GLN A 30 -2.89 0.44 -3.43
C GLN A 30 -4.01 0.69 -4.45
N ILE A 31 -3.78 0.32 -5.70
CA ILE A 31 -4.80 0.45 -6.76
C ILE A 31 -6.02 -0.42 -6.44
N HIS A 32 -5.80 -1.67 -6.01
CA HIS A 32 -6.87 -2.57 -5.63
C HIS A 32 -7.67 -2.00 -4.45
N TYR A 33 -7.01 -1.41 -3.46
CA TYR A 33 -7.70 -0.76 -2.36
C TYR A 33 -8.55 0.42 -2.81
N LEU A 34 -7.99 1.30 -3.64
CA LEU A 34 -8.70 2.49 -4.15
C LEU A 34 -9.95 2.10 -4.96
N ILE A 35 -9.84 1.10 -5.84
CA ILE A 35 -10.89 0.73 -6.80
C ILE A 35 -11.82 -0.39 -6.29
N GLY A 36 -11.30 -1.33 -5.50
CA GLY A 36 -11.94 -2.60 -5.19
C GLY A 36 -13.06 -2.52 -4.14
N THR A 37 -12.99 -1.57 -3.21
CA THR A 37 -13.95 -1.46 -2.11
C THR A 37 -14.92 -0.30 -2.32
N VAL A 38 -16.20 -0.60 -2.57
CA VAL A 38 -17.32 0.38 -2.61
C VAL A 38 -17.81 0.75 -1.20
N GLN A 39 -17.18 0.19 -0.16
CA GLN A 39 -17.55 0.47 1.23
C GLN A 39 -16.90 1.79 1.69
N ASP A 40 -17.73 2.67 2.25
CA ASP A 40 -17.28 3.96 2.79
C ASP A 40 -16.47 3.80 4.09
N MET A 41 -16.67 2.69 4.80
CA MET A 41 -16.01 2.36 6.06
C MET A 41 -15.20 1.08 5.93
N VAL A 42 -13.98 1.11 6.47
CA VAL A 42 -12.98 0.04 6.38
C VAL A 42 -12.31 -0.17 7.74
N PRO A 43 -11.82 -1.38 8.05
CA PRO A 43 -11.02 -1.60 9.25
C PRO A 43 -9.80 -0.67 9.28
N LEU A 44 -9.50 -0.08 10.44
CA LEU A 44 -8.34 0.79 10.61
C LEU A 44 -7.02 0.07 10.29
N GLU A 45 -6.95 -1.25 10.51
CA GLU A 45 -5.82 -2.07 10.07
C GLU A 45 -5.59 -2.03 8.56
N ALA A 46 -6.67 -2.01 7.74
CA ALA A 46 -6.57 -1.93 6.30
C ALA A 46 -6.04 -0.56 5.85
N GLU A 47 -6.48 0.52 6.48
CA GLU A 47 -5.91 1.87 6.24
C GLU A 47 -4.41 1.89 6.57
N LEU A 48 -4.00 1.34 7.71
CA LEU A 48 -2.60 1.31 8.13
C LEU A 48 -1.73 0.48 7.18
N GLU A 49 -2.23 -0.63 6.67
CA GLU A 49 -1.53 -1.45 5.68
C GLU A 49 -1.29 -0.68 4.37
N ILE A 50 -2.29 0.07 3.92
CA ILE A 50 -2.21 0.88 2.70
C ILE A 50 -1.26 2.07 2.87
N ILE A 51 -1.27 2.71 4.04
CA ILE A 51 -0.31 3.78 4.36
C ILE A 51 1.13 3.26 4.40
N GLN A 52 1.37 2.06 4.93
CA GLN A 52 2.70 1.45 4.91
C GLN A 52 3.20 1.23 3.47
N LYS A 53 2.33 0.71 2.59
CA LYS A 53 2.64 0.51 1.16
C LYS A 53 2.90 1.85 0.46
N TYR A 54 2.13 2.90 0.80
CA TYR A 54 2.36 4.24 0.28
C TYR A 54 3.73 4.79 0.68
N ILE A 55 4.06 4.75 1.98
CA ILE A 55 5.35 5.22 2.51
C ILE A 55 6.52 4.42 1.90
N TYR A 56 6.36 3.12 1.69
CA TYR A 56 7.34 2.31 0.99
C TYR A 56 7.62 2.83 -0.43
N LEU A 57 6.58 3.07 -1.23
CA LEU A 57 6.74 3.63 -2.59
C LEU A 57 7.31 5.04 -2.57
N LEU A 58 6.87 5.89 -1.63
CA LEU A 58 7.39 7.23 -1.45
C LEU A 58 8.89 7.18 -1.18
N ASN A 59 9.33 6.33 -0.25
CA ASN A 59 10.73 6.14 0.08
C ASN A 59 11.56 5.60 -1.09
N CYS A 60 10.99 4.73 -1.92
CA CYS A 60 11.64 4.32 -3.17
C CYS A 60 11.89 5.50 -4.12
N ARG A 61 10.98 6.50 -4.14
CA ARG A 61 11.09 7.71 -4.96
C ARG A 61 12.07 8.74 -4.39
N ILE A 62 12.07 8.96 -3.07
CA ILE A 62 12.82 10.06 -2.42
C ILE A 62 14.06 9.62 -1.64
N SER A 63 14.51 8.38 -1.84
CA SER A 63 15.69 7.80 -1.15
C SER A 63 15.53 7.72 0.38
N CYS A 64 14.43 7.12 0.84
CA CYS A 64 14.20 6.72 2.24
C CYS A 64 14.22 7.85 3.28
N ARG A 65 13.61 9.00 2.98
CA ARG A 65 13.59 10.17 3.88
C ARG A 65 12.45 10.18 4.89
N VAL A 66 11.49 9.27 4.78
CA VAL A 66 10.29 9.26 5.62
C VAL A 66 10.27 8.01 6.49
N SER A 67 10.06 8.18 7.78
CA SER A 67 9.86 7.10 8.74
C SER A 67 8.42 7.09 9.21
N LEU A 68 7.80 5.90 9.19
CA LEU A 68 6.46 5.67 9.71
C LEU A 68 6.57 4.80 10.96
N SER A 69 6.04 5.28 12.08
CA SER A 69 5.93 4.52 13.32
C SER A 69 4.46 4.42 13.70
N ILE A 70 3.96 3.19 13.78
CA ILE A 70 2.57 2.91 14.16
C ILE A 70 2.59 2.34 15.58
N VAL A 71 1.97 3.05 16.52
CA VAL A 71 1.76 2.56 17.88
C VAL A 71 0.26 2.37 18.06
N ALA A 72 -0.18 1.12 17.97
CA ALA A 72 -1.58 0.77 18.08
C ALA A 72 -1.77 -0.45 18.99
N GLY A 73 -2.84 -0.44 19.78
CA GLY A 73 -3.29 -1.58 20.57
C GLY A 73 -4.11 -2.56 19.73
N GLN A 74 -5.15 -3.17 20.31
CA GLN A 74 -6.09 -3.99 19.54
C GLN A 74 -6.92 -3.10 18.61
N LEU A 75 -6.79 -3.34 17.30
CA LEU A 75 -7.41 -2.55 16.22
C LEU A 75 -8.64 -3.21 15.57
N GLY A 76 -8.95 -4.46 15.94
CA GLY A 76 -9.83 -5.35 15.17
C GLY A 76 -11.27 -4.86 14.96
N ASP A 77 -11.77 -3.98 15.83
CA ASP A 77 -13.18 -3.53 15.78
C ASP A 77 -13.35 -2.06 15.34
N ILE A 78 -12.27 -1.37 14.97
CA ILE A 78 -12.34 0.05 14.61
C ILE A 78 -12.56 0.20 13.11
N LEU A 79 -13.74 0.68 12.73
CA LEU A 79 -14.05 1.09 11.37
C LEU A 79 -13.84 2.60 11.21
N VAL A 80 -13.19 2.99 10.13
CA VAL A 80 -12.90 4.39 9.78
C VAL A 80 -13.29 4.67 8.34
N PRO A 81 -13.53 5.94 7.96
CA PRO A 81 -13.72 6.31 6.57
C PRO A 81 -12.52 5.90 5.72
N LYS A 82 -12.79 5.29 4.57
CA LYS A 82 -11.75 4.91 3.63
C LYS A 82 -10.93 6.14 3.20
N LEU A 83 -9.61 5.98 3.12
CA LEU A 83 -8.63 7.02 2.79
C LEU A 83 -8.54 8.17 3.81
N ILE A 84 -9.02 7.99 5.05
CA ILE A 84 -8.94 9.05 6.07
C ILE A 84 -7.49 9.39 6.44
N LEU A 85 -6.57 8.42 6.36
CA LEU A 85 -5.16 8.66 6.72
C LEU A 85 -4.34 9.20 5.54
N GLN A 86 -4.78 9.02 4.30
CA GLN A 86 -4.02 9.38 3.11
C GLN A 86 -3.67 10.88 3.03
N PRO A 87 -4.59 11.84 3.29
CA PRO A 87 -4.29 13.27 3.26
C PRO A 87 -3.28 13.74 4.32
N ILE A 88 -3.02 12.94 5.36
CA ILE A 88 -2.06 13.29 6.42
C ILE A 88 -0.64 12.94 5.97
N VAL A 89 -0.51 11.96 5.06
CA VAL A 89 0.76 11.36 4.65
C VAL A 89 1.23 11.87 3.28
N GLU A 90 0.31 12.34 2.42
CA GLU A 90 0.61 13.07 1.18
C GLU A 90 1.21 14.47 1.42
#